data_AF-A0A0L6JMN9-F1
#
_entry.id   AF-A0A0L6JMN9-F1
#
_cell.length_a   1.000
_cell.length_b   1.000
_cell.length_c   1.000
_cell.angle_alpha   90.00
_cell.angle_beta   90.00
_cell.angle_gamma   90.00
#
_symmetry.space_group_name_H-M   'P 1'
#
loop_
_entity.id
_entity.type
_entity.pdbx_description
1 polymer ?
#
loop_
_entity_poly.entity_id
_entity_poly.type
_entity_poly.pdbx_seq_one_letter_code
_entity_poly.pdbx_strand_id
1 'polypeptide(L)'
;MRKGYIAVLVLIPVIIIGMLNLKNVARGVQDASAYAKNKVELVFVKPDNEWKNNEEPSNRVHLRSVKPDIPLDELLKDKNIDNKDSFNIFIDLDKRTLFFKYNEEIIKQYVISAGKKSEEGKKEKEGDYKTPVGNFFICQKEVYNPPKTYLGSRWMMLSYPGLEAAEEGLKKEMINKEVYNMIKESYQDKTMPPQTTKLGSYIGIHGGARPDYPRDWTAGCIGMYNQDVEEIYKYVKNGTRVVIQ
;
A
#
# COMPACT_ATOMS: atom_id res chain seq x y z
N MET A 1 39.80 -9.36 -11.42
CA MET A 1 39.76 -10.08 -10.13
C MET A 1 40.04 -9.04 -9.05
N ARG A 2 39.25 -8.74 -8.02
CA ARG A 2 38.12 -9.36 -7.32
C ARG A 2 37.07 -8.27 -7.07
N LYS A 3 35.76 -8.55 -7.23
CA LYS A 3 34.70 -7.66 -6.73
C LYS A 3 34.35 -8.13 -5.32
N GLY A 4 34.51 -7.24 -4.33
CA GLY A 4 34.10 -7.49 -2.96
C GLY A 4 32.59 -7.43 -2.82
N TYR A 5 32.03 -8.34 -2.01
CA TYR A 5 30.63 -8.32 -1.60
C TYR A 5 30.52 -7.55 -0.28
N ILE A 6 29.59 -6.61 -0.18
CA ILE A 6 29.23 -5.95 1.07
C ILE A 6 28.04 -6.72 1.64
N ALA A 7 28.22 -7.37 2.79
CA ALA A 7 27.13 -7.94 3.58
C ALA A 7 26.45 -6.79 4.35
N VAL A 8 25.21 -6.46 4.01
CA VAL A 8 24.40 -5.54 4.79
C VAL A 8 23.59 -6.36 5.79
N LEU A 9 24.07 -6.40 7.04
CA LEU A 9 23.30 -6.89 8.18
C LEU A 9 22.19 -5.86 8.46
N VAL A 10 20.93 -6.23 8.24
CA VAL A 10 19.80 -5.39 8.69
C VAL A 10 19.67 -5.56 10.20
N LEU A 11 20.28 -4.64 10.95
CA LEU A 11 20.06 -4.50 12.38
C LEU A 11 18.79 -3.66 12.60
N ILE A 12 17.80 -4.26 13.25
CA ILE A 12 16.64 -3.56 13.80
C ILE A 12 17.14 -2.63 14.91
N PRO A 13 16.79 -1.33 14.93
CA PRO A 13 17.22 -0.44 16.01
C PRO A 13 16.37 -0.69 17.26
N VAL A 14 16.95 -1.34 18.26
CA VAL A 14 16.48 -1.26 19.65
C VAL A 14 17.32 -0.18 20.33
N ILE A 15 16.66 0.85 20.84
CA ILE A 15 17.29 2.02 21.47
C ILE A 15 17.32 1.84 23.00
N ILE A 16 18.53 2.03 23.56
CA ILE A 16 18.93 2.42 24.95
C ILE A 16 18.94 1.32 26.03
N ILE A 17 20.12 1.03 26.60
CA ILE A 17 20.64 1.42 27.95
C ILE A 17 22.01 0.74 28.19
N GLY A 18 23.02 1.52 28.56
CA GLY A 18 24.05 1.16 29.55
C GLY A 18 25.15 0.15 29.16
N MET A 19 26.41 0.60 29.30
CA MET A 19 27.64 -0.19 29.26
C MET A 19 27.50 -1.59 29.87
N LEU A 20 27.90 -2.66 29.17
CA LEU A 20 28.40 -3.90 29.80
C LEU A 20 29.23 -4.78 28.85
N ASN A 21 30.32 -5.27 29.43
CA ASN A 21 31.47 -6.04 28.93
C ASN A 21 31.23 -7.15 27.86
N LEU A 22 32.09 -7.16 26.83
CA LEU A 22 32.12 -8.04 25.65
C LEU A 22 32.41 -9.55 25.88
N LYS A 23 32.43 -10.07 27.11
CA LYS A 23 32.85 -11.46 27.37
C LYS A 23 31.72 -12.51 27.40
N ASN A 24 30.45 -12.10 27.42
CA ASN A 24 29.33 -13.05 27.55
C ASN A 24 28.55 -13.34 26.25
N VAL A 25 28.90 -12.71 25.12
CA VAL A 25 28.22 -12.96 23.82
C VAL A 25 28.68 -14.28 23.17
N ALA A 26 29.83 -14.82 23.57
CA ALA A 26 30.42 -16.00 22.94
C ALA A 26 29.69 -17.33 23.24
N ARG A 27 28.73 -17.36 24.18
CA ARG A 27 28.08 -18.61 24.61
C ARG A 27 26.70 -18.86 23.96
N GLY A 28 26.11 -17.86 23.31
CA GLY A 28 24.80 -17.99 22.65
C GLY A 28 24.86 -18.46 21.19
N VAL A 29 26.05 -18.64 20.62
CA VAL A 29 26.21 -18.96 19.18
C VAL A 29 26.25 -20.47 18.90
N GLN A 30 26.41 -21.32 19.92
CA GLN A 30 26.49 -22.78 19.70
C GLN A 30 25.12 -23.48 19.54
N ASP A 31 24.03 -22.91 20.06
CA ASP A 31 22.69 -23.54 19.99
C ASP A 31 21.90 -23.24 18.71
N ALA A 32 22.38 -22.31 17.86
CA ALA A 32 21.70 -21.98 16.60
C ALA A 32 21.90 -23.03 15.49
N SER A 33 22.83 -23.99 15.65
CA SER A 33 23.09 -25.03 14.63
C SER A 33 22.04 -26.15 14.61
N ALA A 34 21.18 -26.24 15.63
CA ALA A 34 20.18 -27.32 15.74
C ALA A 34 18.86 -27.03 14.99
N TYR A 35 18.64 -25.82 14.46
CA TYR A 35 17.38 -25.44 13.82
C TYR A 35 17.39 -25.46 12.27
N ALA A 36 18.53 -25.80 11.65
CA ALA A 36 18.70 -25.81 10.20
C ALA A 36 18.60 -27.23 9.62
N LYS A 37 17.39 -27.81 9.58
CA LYS A 37 17.12 -29.07 8.86
C LYS A 37 15.89 -29.08 7.96
N ASN A 38 15.35 -27.91 7.59
CA ASN A 38 14.39 -27.81 6.50
C ASN A 38 15.02 -27.04 5.33
N LYS A 39 15.04 -27.68 4.15
CA LYS A 39 15.44 -27.10 2.87
C LYS A 39 14.72 -25.76 2.67
N VAL A 40 15.46 -24.67 2.78
CA VAL A 40 15.10 -23.37 2.21
C VAL A 40 16.13 -23.12 1.11
N GLU A 41 15.69 -23.19 -0.14
CA GLU A 41 16.47 -22.73 -1.27
C GLU A 41 16.67 -21.22 -1.12
N LEU A 42 17.89 -20.81 -0.82
CA LEU A 42 18.30 -19.41 -0.82
C LEU A 42 18.35 -18.90 -2.27
N VAL A 43 17.26 -18.28 -2.72
CA VAL A 43 17.24 -17.54 -3.98
C VAL A 43 17.90 -16.18 -3.76
N PHE A 44 19.11 -16.01 -4.29
CA PHE A 44 19.80 -14.72 -4.31
C PHE A 44 19.18 -13.83 -5.39
N VAL A 45 18.34 -12.87 -5.00
CA VAL A 45 17.85 -11.83 -5.90
C VAL A 45 18.91 -10.74 -6.03
N LYS A 46 19.44 -10.53 -7.24
CA LYS A 46 20.35 -9.40 -7.53
C LYS A 46 19.57 -8.08 -7.42
N PRO A 47 20.20 -6.99 -6.92
CA PRO A 47 19.64 -5.66 -7.05
C PRO A 47 19.83 -5.21 -8.50
N ASP A 48 18.89 -5.55 -9.37
CA ASP A 48 18.91 -5.10 -10.75
C ASP A 48 18.46 -3.62 -10.78
N ASN A 49 19.45 -2.74 -10.90
CA ASN A 49 19.28 -1.33 -11.26
C ASN A 49 18.94 -1.16 -12.77
N GLU A 50 18.41 -2.18 -13.43
CA GLU A 50 17.86 -2.07 -14.78
C GLU A 50 16.33 -1.97 -14.67
N TRP A 51 15.84 -0.75 -14.53
CA TRP A 51 14.45 -0.39 -14.74
C TRP A 51 14.06 -0.62 -16.21
N LYS A 52 13.80 -1.87 -16.58
CA LYS A 52 13.17 -2.20 -17.87
C LYS A 52 11.66 -2.18 -17.65
N ASN A 53 11.16 -0.95 -17.75
CA ASN A 53 9.79 -0.53 -18.03
C ASN A 53 8.66 -1.34 -17.36
N ASN A 54 7.77 -0.61 -16.67
CA ASN A 54 6.35 -1.00 -16.64
C ASN A 54 5.85 -0.90 -18.08
N GLU A 55 6.30 -1.78 -18.95
CA GLU A 55 5.90 -1.80 -20.34
C GLU A 55 4.57 -2.55 -20.40
N GLU A 56 3.59 -1.90 -21.03
CA GLU A 56 2.34 -2.56 -21.42
C GLU A 56 2.62 -3.87 -22.19
N PRO A 57 1.65 -4.79 -22.20
CA PRO A 57 1.81 -6.10 -22.84
C PRO A 57 2.06 -5.94 -24.34
N SER A 58 3.32 -6.00 -24.75
CA SER A 58 3.66 -6.32 -26.13
C SER A 58 3.48 -7.83 -26.31
N ASN A 59 2.35 -8.21 -26.91
CA ASN A 59 2.13 -9.52 -27.51
C ASN A 59 2.27 -10.74 -26.58
N ARG A 60 1.25 -10.98 -25.73
CA ARG A 60 0.62 -12.30 -25.49
C ARG A 60 -0.40 -12.22 -24.33
N VAL A 61 -1.70 -12.32 -24.66
CA VAL A 61 -2.76 -12.88 -23.79
C VAL A 61 -2.85 -12.31 -22.35
N HIS A 62 -2.61 -11.02 -22.13
CA HIS A 62 -3.14 -10.31 -20.97
C HIS A 62 -3.89 -9.09 -21.51
N LEU A 63 -5.21 -9.23 -21.57
CA LEU A 63 -6.16 -8.14 -21.76
C LEU A 63 -5.72 -6.98 -20.85
N ARG A 64 -5.64 -5.74 -21.37
CA ARG A 64 -5.43 -4.57 -20.52
C ARG A 64 -6.45 -4.65 -19.37
N SER A 65 -5.94 -4.66 -18.14
CA SER A 65 -6.70 -4.97 -16.92
C SER A 65 -7.57 -3.79 -16.46
N VAL A 66 -8.10 -3.03 -17.43
CA VAL A 66 -8.93 -1.86 -17.23
C VAL A 66 -10.18 -1.95 -18.10
N LYS A 67 -11.30 -1.37 -17.64
CA LYS A 67 -12.56 -1.39 -18.37
C LYS A 67 -13.28 -0.03 -18.28
N PRO A 68 -13.63 0.62 -19.41
CA PRO A 68 -13.20 0.27 -20.76
C PRO A 68 -11.69 0.48 -20.95
N ASP A 69 -11.15 -0.17 -21.96
CA ASP A 69 -9.75 -0.03 -22.38
C ASP A 69 -9.56 1.20 -23.28
N ILE A 70 -9.82 2.36 -22.70
CA ILE A 70 -9.71 3.68 -23.33
C ILE A 70 -9.02 4.60 -22.32
N PRO A 71 -8.07 5.46 -22.73
CA PRO A 71 -7.45 6.44 -21.84
C PRO A 71 -8.49 7.26 -21.06
N LEU A 72 -8.27 7.47 -19.77
CA LEU A 72 -9.22 8.19 -18.92
C LEU A 72 -9.47 9.61 -19.42
N ASP A 73 -8.41 10.30 -19.85
CA ASP A 73 -8.48 11.65 -20.42
C ASP A 73 -9.45 11.72 -21.62
N GLU A 74 -9.53 10.66 -22.44
CA GLU A 74 -10.44 10.55 -23.58
C GLU A 74 -11.90 10.33 -23.13
N LEU A 75 -12.11 9.40 -22.19
CA LEU A 75 -13.44 9.15 -21.61
C LEU A 75 -14.05 10.39 -20.95
N LEU A 76 -13.23 11.18 -20.25
CA LEU A 76 -13.65 12.42 -19.60
C LEU A 76 -14.02 13.49 -20.64
N LYS A 77 -13.20 13.63 -21.69
CA LYS A 77 -13.47 14.56 -22.79
C LYS A 77 -14.78 14.23 -23.50
N ASP A 78 -15.03 12.97 -23.81
CA ASP A 78 -16.26 12.52 -24.48
C ASP A 78 -17.52 12.80 -23.64
N LYS A 79 -17.37 12.75 -22.31
CA LYS A 79 -18.44 13.07 -21.35
C LYS A 79 -18.53 14.55 -20.99
N ASN A 80 -17.67 15.40 -21.55
CA ASN A 80 -17.56 16.82 -21.22
C ASN A 80 -17.34 17.07 -19.72
N ILE A 81 -16.54 16.20 -19.08
CA ILE A 81 -16.12 16.30 -17.66
C ILE A 81 -14.73 16.93 -17.64
N ASP A 82 -14.53 17.94 -16.80
CA ASP A 82 -13.25 18.63 -16.69
C ASP A 82 -12.40 18.11 -15.51
N ASN A 83 -11.21 18.68 -15.31
CA ASN A 83 -10.31 18.26 -14.23
C ASN A 83 -10.54 19.00 -12.89
N LYS A 84 -11.43 20.00 -12.87
CA LYS A 84 -11.86 20.74 -11.67
C LYS A 84 -12.98 20.01 -10.96
N ASP A 85 -13.74 19.22 -11.70
CA ASP A 85 -14.77 18.30 -11.23
C ASP A 85 -14.37 17.41 -10.05
N SER A 86 -15.39 16.95 -9.33
CA SER A 86 -15.25 16.12 -8.12
C SER A 86 -15.28 14.63 -8.46
N PHE A 87 -14.11 14.01 -8.46
CA PHE A 87 -13.96 12.56 -8.63
C PHE A 87 -13.94 11.83 -7.28
N ASN A 88 -14.42 10.59 -7.29
CA ASN A 88 -14.40 9.69 -6.13
C ASN A 88 -13.91 8.30 -6.55
N ILE A 89 -13.42 7.53 -5.58
CA ILE A 89 -12.94 6.16 -5.78
C ILE A 89 -13.82 5.21 -4.99
N PHE A 90 -14.24 4.12 -5.63
CA PHE A 90 -14.83 2.97 -4.97
C PHE A 90 -13.97 1.75 -5.24
N ILE A 91 -13.65 0.97 -4.21
CA ILE A 91 -12.85 -0.25 -4.32
C ILE A 91 -13.69 -1.40 -3.82
N ASP A 92 -13.83 -2.41 -4.66
CA ASP A 92 -14.45 -3.69 -4.33
C ASP A 92 -13.32 -4.70 -4.15
N LEU A 93 -13.10 -5.10 -2.89
CA LEU A 93 -12.05 -6.04 -2.55
C LEU A 93 -12.37 -7.40 -3.16
N ASP A 94 -13.59 -7.92 -3.06
CA ASP A 94 -13.95 -9.22 -3.61
C ASP A 94 -13.68 -9.33 -5.12
N LYS A 95 -13.99 -8.27 -5.87
CA LYS A 95 -13.71 -8.18 -7.31
C LYS A 95 -12.27 -7.77 -7.64
N ARG A 96 -11.47 -7.38 -6.63
CA ARG A 96 -10.13 -6.78 -6.81
C ARG A 96 -10.15 -5.68 -7.85
N THR A 97 -11.14 -4.79 -7.74
CA THR A 97 -11.39 -3.75 -8.74
C THR A 97 -11.52 -2.38 -8.08
N LEU A 98 -10.77 -1.40 -8.59
CA LEU A 98 -10.97 0.01 -8.33
C LEU A 98 -11.86 0.61 -9.42
N PHE A 99 -12.93 1.26 -9.01
CA PHE A 99 -13.85 2.01 -9.84
C PHE A 99 -13.56 3.51 -9.66
N PHE A 100 -13.09 4.14 -10.73
CA PHE A 100 -12.92 5.59 -10.79
C PHE A 100 -14.24 6.22 -11.23
N LYS A 101 -14.79 7.09 -10.37
CA LYS A 101 -16.15 7.61 -10.50
C LYS A 101 -16.17 9.13 -10.62
N TYR A 102 -17.10 9.64 -11.42
CA TYR A 102 -17.55 11.02 -11.38
C TYR A 102 -18.96 11.02 -10.78
N ASN A 103 -19.13 11.68 -9.63
CA ASN A 103 -20.33 11.52 -8.80
C ASN A 103 -20.61 10.02 -8.55
N GLU A 104 -21.77 9.51 -8.99
CA GLU A 104 -22.16 8.10 -8.88
C GLU A 104 -21.87 7.28 -10.14
N GLU A 105 -21.48 7.91 -11.24
CA GLU A 105 -21.19 7.24 -12.51
C GLU A 105 -19.78 6.62 -12.49
N ILE A 106 -19.68 5.36 -12.89
CA ILE A 106 -18.40 4.68 -13.13
C ILE A 106 -17.85 5.13 -14.48
N ILE A 107 -16.68 5.77 -14.47
CA ILE A 107 -15.99 6.21 -15.68
C ILE A 107 -15.07 5.10 -16.18
N LYS A 108 -14.26 4.52 -15.28
CA LYS A 108 -13.29 3.48 -15.61
C LYS A 108 -13.00 2.57 -14.43
N GLN A 109 -12.66 1.33 -14.72
CA GLN A 109 -12.35 0.28 -13.76
C GLN A 109 -10.90 -0.16 -13.94
N TYR A 110 -10.24 -0.52 -12.84
CA TYR A 110 -8.84 -0.95 -12.80
C TYR A 110 -8.71 -2.17 -11.91
N VAL A 111 -7.94 -3.17 -12.34
CA VAL A 111 -7.54 -4.27 -11.45
C VAL A 111 -6.60 -3.74 -10.38
N ILE A 112 -6.76 -4.26 -9.16
CA ILE A 112 -5.91 -3.93 -8.03
C ILE A 112 -5.38 -5.19 -7.34
N SER A 113 -4.31 -5.01 -6.58
CA SER A 113 -3.86 -5.93 -5.54
C SER A 113 -4.27 -5.41 -4.17
N ALA A 114 -4.70 -6.31 -3.29
CA ALA A 114 -4.99 -5.99 -1.90
C ALA A 114 -3.87 -6.51 -0.96
N GLY A 115 -4.09 -6.30 0.35
CA GLY A 115 -3.32 -6.97 1.39
C GLY A 115 -3.41 -8.49 1.27
N LYS A 116 -2.28 -9.18 1.42
CA LYS A 116 -2.20 -10.65 1.25
C LYS A 116 -3.13 -11.48 2.14
N LYS A 117 -3.73 -10.89 3.19
CA LYS A 117 -4.69 -11.54 4.09
C LYS A 117 -6.10 -10.97 4.00
N SER A 118 -6.41 -10.14 3.00
CA SER A 118 -7.73 -9.49 2.89
C SER A 118 -8.89 -10.47 2.66
N GLU A 119 -8.64 -11.72 2.25
CA GLU A 119 -9.66 -12.77 2.21
C GLU A 119 -10.08 -13.25 3.62
N GLU A 120 -9.26 -12.99 4.65
CA GLU A 120 -9.52 -13.32 6.05
C GLU A 120 -10.33 -12.21 6.77
N GLY A 121 -10.87 -11.25 6.02
CA GLY A 121 -11.69 -10.14 6.52
C GLY A 121 -10.97 -8.79 6.55
N LYS A 122 -11.60 -7.79 7.21
CA LYS A 122 -11.11 -6.41 7.28
C LYS A 122 -9.90 -6.28 8.21
N LYS A 123 -9.12 -5.22 7.99
CA LYS A 123 -8.04 -4.80 8.87
C LYS A 123 -8.53 -4.46 10.28
N GLU A 124 -7.85 -5.00 11.28
CA GLU A 124 -8.15 -4.81 12.70
C GLU A 124 -6.94 -4.32 13.50
N LYS A 125 -5.71 -4.60 13.06
CA LYS A 125 -4.50 -4.23 13.79
C LYS A 125 -3.29 -4.03 12.89
N GLU A 126 -2.25 -3.38 13.41
CA GLU A 126 -0.95 -3.30 12.76
C GLU A 126 -0.40 -4.70 12.44
N GLY A 127 0.18 -4.85 11.24
CA GLY A 127 0.83 -6.10 10.82
C GLY A 127 -0.10 -7.28 10.50
N ASP A 128 -1.42 -7.09 10.43
CA ASP A 128 -2.35 -8.18 10.04
C ASP A 128 -2.37 -8.47 8.53
N TYR A 129 -1.74 -7.62 7.72
CA TYR A 129 -1.67 -7.72 6.25
C TYR A 129 -3.03 -7.69 5.53
N LYS A 130 -4.04 -7.10 6.17
CA LYS A 130 -5.39 -6.94 5.62
C LYS A 130 -5.55 -5.51 5.13
N THR A 131 -6.31 -5.33 4.05
CA THR A 131 -6.75 -4.02 3.58
C THR A 131 -7.93 -3.53 4.44
N PRO A 132 -7.97 -2.26 4.87
CA PRO A 132 -9.10 -1.75 5.63
C PRO A 132 -10.34 -1.58 4.75
N VAL A 133 -11.50 -1.87 5.34
CA VAL A 133 -12.83 -1.60 4.77
C VAL A 133 -13.38 -0.36 5.44
N GLY A 134 -14.09 0.49 4.70
CA GLY A 134 -14.73 1.70 5.23
C GLY A 134 -14.66 2.91 4.31
N ASN A 135 -14.95 4.08 4.90
CA ASN A 135 -14.94 5.37 4.21
C ASN A 135 -13.68 6.15 4.57
N PHE A 136 -12.92 6.53 3.54
CA PHE A 136 -11.66 7.27 3.63
C PHE A 136 -11.66 8.46 2.68
N PHE A 137 -10.60 9.24 2.77
CA PHE A 137 -10.22 10.24 1.76
C PHE A 137 -8.71 10.20 1.53
N ILE A 138 -8.27 10.72 0.39
CA ILE A 138 -6.84 10.91 0.13
C ILE A 138 -6.32 12.07 0.99
N CYS A 139 -5.40 11.82 1.92
CA CYS A 139 -4.86 12.86 2.80
C CYS A 139 -3.47 13.36 2.39
N GLN A 140 -2.76 12.59 1.57
CA GLN A 140 -1.43 12.96 1.05
C GLN A 140 -1.21 12.31 -0.31
N LYS A 141 -0.45 13.00 -1.18
CA LYS A 141 -0.04 12.50 -2.48
C LYS A 141 1.45 12.75 -2.71
N GLU A 142 2.14 11.80 -3.31
CA GLU A 142 3.55 11.94 -3.69
C GLU A 142 3.85 11.34 -5.07
N VAL A 143 4.82 11.95 -5.75
CA VAL A 143 5.42 11.44 -6.99
C VAL A 143 6.82 10.93 -6.67
N TYR A 144 7.13 9.71 -7.10
CA TYR A 144 8.44 9.10 -6.94
C TYR A 144 9.18 9.05 -8.28
N ASN A 145 10.32 9.74 -8.32
CA ASN A 145 11.23 9.75 -9.48
C ASN A 145 12.70 9.65 -9.00
N PRO A 146 13.39 8.52 -9.21
CA PRO A 146 12.89 7.32 -9.86
C PRO A 146 11.77 6.65 -9.04
N PRO A 147 10.93 5.81 -9.65
CA PRO A 147 9.87 5.13 -8.91
C PRO A 147 10.47 4.17 -7.86
N LYS A 148 9.75 3.94 -6.76
CA LYS A 148 10.21 3.06 -5.66
C LYS A 148 9.90 1.60 -5.98
N THR A 149 10.76 0.67 -5.57
CA THR A 149 10.66 -0.77 -5.90
C THR A 149 9.28 -1.39 -5.62
N TYR A 150 8.68 -1.05 -4.48
CA TYR A 150 7.38 -1.61 -4.03
C TYR A 150 6.24 -0.60 -3.97
N LEU A 151 6.51 0.70 -4.19
CA LEU A 151 5.45 1.73 -4.18
C LEU A 151 5.21 2.33 -5.56
N GLY A 152 6.04 1.95 -6.54
CA GLY A 152 5.93 2.47 -7.89
C GLY A 152 6.18 3.97 -7.96
N SER A 153 5.49 4.62 -8.89
CA SER A 153 5.75 6.01 -9.28
C SER A 153 4.83 7.03 -8.62
N ARG A 154 3.71 6.59 -8.06
CA ARG A 154 2.72 7.44 -7.40
C ARG A 154 2.26 6.83 -6.10
N TRP A 155 2.06 7.69 -5.11
CA TRP A 155 1.53 7.35 -3.80
C TRP A 155 0.34 8.26 -3.49
N MET A 156 -0.78 7.68 -3.08
CA MET A 156 -1.97 8.39 -2.61
C MET A 156 -2.41 7.78 -1.29
N MET A 157 -2.08 8.45 -0.19
CA MET A 157 -2.31 7.98 1.16
C MET A 157 -3.78 8.10 1.55
N LEU A 158 -4.34 7.03 2.13
CA LEU A 158 -5.68 7.06 2.72
C LEU A 158 -5.64 7.70 4.11
N SER A 159 -6.75 8.30 4.51
CA SER A 159 -7.05 8.73 5.88
C SER A 159 -7.30 7.55 6.82
N TYR A 160 -6.39 6.57 6.83
CA TYR A 160 -6.41 5.42 7.73
C TYR A 160 -5.42 5.65 8.89
N PRO A 161 -5.76 5.30 10.15
CA PRO A 161 -7.03 4.70 10.59
C PRO A 161 -8.22 5.65 10.49
N GLY A 162 -9.38 5.10 10.11
CA GLY A 162 -10.65 5.85 10.01
C GLY A 162 -11.49 5.74 11.28
N LEU A 163 -12.62 6.46 11.33
CA LEU A 163 -13.51 6.52 12.50
C LEU A 163 -13.97 5.14 12.99
N GLU A 164 -14.46 4.29 12.09
CA GLU A 164 -14.98 2.96 12.45
C GLU A 164 -13.90 2.09 13.12
N ALA A 165 -12.70 2.06 12.54
CA ALA A 165 -11.56 1.35 13.12
C ALA A 165 -11.15 1.93 14.48
N ALA A 166 -11.24 3.26 14.66
CA ALA A 166 -10.96 3.92 15.93
C ALA A 166 -12.00 3.59 17.01
N GLU A 167 -13.29 3.54 16.66
CA GLU A 167 -14.36 3.14 17.57
C GLU A 167 -14.19 1.69 18.05
N GLU A 168 -13.88 0.77 17.14
CA GLU A 168 -13.58 -0.62 17.48
C GLU A 168 -12.31 -0.74 18.31
N GLY A 169 -11.27 0.00 17.92
CA GLY A 169 -9.99 0.05 18.64
C GLY A 169 -10.14 0.54 20.07
N LEU A 170 -10.99 1.54 20.31
CA LEU A 170 -11.28 2.07 21.64
C LEU A 170 -12.04 1.03 22.48
N LYS A 171 -13.06 0.37 21.91
CA LYS A 171 -13.81 -0.70 22.58
C LYS A 171 -12.93 -1.90 22.97
N LYS A 172 -11.94 -2.22 22.14
CA LYS A 172 -10.97 -3.31 22.34
C LYS A 172 -9.74 -2.87 23.16
N GLU A 173 -9.72 -1.65 23.70
CA GLU A 173 -8.59 -1.07 24.44
C GLU A 173 -7.25 -1.08 23.67
N MET A 174 -7.31 -1.12 22.34
CA MET A 174 -6.14 -1.04 21.47
C MET A 174 -5.62 0.39 21.33
N ILE A 175 -6.52 1.36 21.42
CA ILE A 175 -6.21 2.79 21.49
C ILE A 175 -6.92 3.40 22.70
N ASN A 176 -6.38 4.49 23.22
CA ASN A 176 -7.02 5.26 24.28
C ASN A 176 -7.92 6.36 23.71
N LYS A 177 -8.63 7.07 24.60
CA LYS A 177 -9.57 8.13 24.22
C LYS A 177 -8.88 9.30 23.53
N GLU A 178 -7.64 9.59 23.88
CA GLU A 178 -6.83 10.63 23.27
C GLU A 178 -6.57 10.33 21.79
N VAL A 179 -6.07 9.14 21.46
CA VAL A 179 -5.83 8.71 20.07
C VAL A 179 -7.15 8.67 19.29
N TYR A 180 -8.23 8.20 19.90
CA TYR A 180 -9.56 8.22 19.27
C TYR A 180 -9.98 9.66 18.91
N ASN A 181 -9.84 10.61 19.82
CA ASN A 181 -10.19 12.01 19.57
C ASN A 181 -9.33 12.61 18.44
N MET A 182 -8.03 12.33 18.42
CA MET A 182 -7.15 12.77 17.33
C MET A 182 -7.61 12.24 15.97
N ILE A 183 -7.97 10.95 15.87
CA ILE A 183 -8.51 10.37 14.62
C ILE A 183 -9.83 11.04 14.25
N LYS A 184 -10.70 11.29 15.23
CA LYS A 184 -11.99 11.94 15.02
C LYS A 184 -11.85 13.37 14.49
N GLU A 185 -10.98 14.15 15.11
CA GLU A 185 -10.65 15.52 14.68
C GLU A 185 -10.06 15.51 13.26
N SER A 186 -9.09 14.63 12.98
CA SER A 186 -8.54 14.50 11.62
C SER A 186 -9.59 14.15 10.57
N TYR A 187 -10.58 13.32 10.90
CA TYR A 187 -11.67 13.01 9.99
C TYR A 187 -12.59 14.21 9.72
N GLN A 188 -12.89 15.01 10.74
CA GLN A 188 -13.70 16.23 10.63
C GLN A 188 -12.97 17.30 9.81
N ASP A 189 -11.68 17.49 10.08
CA ASP A 189 -10.85 18.54 9.45
C ASP A 189 -10.26 18.13 8.10
N LYS A 190 -10.52 16.89 7.66
CA LYS A 190 -9.94 16.29 6.44
C LYS A 190 -8.40 16.33 6.42
N THR A 191 -7.78 16.11 7.57
CA THR A 191 -6.32 16.05 7.73
C THR A 191 -5.83 14.61 7.91
N MET A 192 -4.51 14.43 7.89
CA MET A 192 -3.90 13.11 8.09
C MET A 192 -4.08 12.66 9.55
N PRO A 193 -4.69 11.48 9.81
CA PRO A 193 -4.80 10.93 11.16
C PRO A 193 -3.43 10.46 11.67
N PRO A 194 -3.27 10.17 12.98
CA PRO A 194 -2.04 9.63 13.53
C PRO A 194 -1.56 8.38 12.77
N GLN A 195 -0.27 8.35 12.42
CA GLN A 195 0.34 7.30 11.59
C GLN A 195 1.23 6.32 12.36
N THR A 196 1.03 6.20 13.66
CA THR A 196 1.76 5.26 14.53
C THR A 196 0.81 4.64 15.56
N THR A 197 -0.33 4.14 15.11
CA THR A 197 -1.36 3.53 15.98
C THR A 197 -1.30 2.00 15.95
N LYS A 198 -1.77 1.35 17.03
CA LYS A 198 -1.91 -0.14 17.07
C LYS A 198 -2.89 -0.70 16.04
N LEU A 199 -3.74 0.14 15.44
CA LEU A 199 -4.65 -0.25 14.36
C LEU A 199 -3.89 -0.43 13.04
N GLY A 200 -2.70 0.16 12.92
CA GLY A 200 -1.92 0.25 11.71
C GLY A 200 -1.96 1.66 11.13
N SER A 201 -1.17 1.88 10.10
CA SER A 201 -0.89 3.20 9.51
C SER A 201 -0.33 3.05 8.09
N TYR A 202 -0.13 4.15 7.39
CA TYR A 202 0.48 4.22 6.06
C TYR A 202 -0.19 3.30 5.02
N ILE A 203 -1.52 3.28 5.00
CA ILE A 203 -2.29 2.60 3.95
C ILE A 203 -2.54 3.59 2.82
N GLY A 204 -2.29 3.16 1.59
CA GLY A 204 -2.44 4.01 0.40
C GLY A 204 -2.77 3.23 -0.86
N ILE A 205 -3.13 3.96 -1.90
CA ILE A 205 -3.19 3.50 -3.28
C ILE A 205 -1.86 3.86 -3.94
N HIS A 206 -1.19 2.89 -4.54
CA HIS A 206 0.14 3.11 -5.11
C HIS A 206 0.43 2.21 -6.30
N GLY A 207 1.51 2.53 -7.00
CA GLY A 207 1.97 1.76 -8.16
C GLY A 207 2.80 0.54 -7.78
N GLY A 208 3.63 0.06 -8.71
CA GLY A 208 4.63 -0.96 -8.45
C GLY A 208 4.12 -2.40 -8.47
N ALA A 209 2.86 -2.62 -8.86
CA ALA A 209 2.41 -3.97 -9.23
C ALA A 209 3.21 -4.46 -10.45
N ARG A 210 3.50 -5.77 -10.48
CA ARG A 210 4.24 -6.43 -11.54
C ARG A 210 3.58 -7.77 -11.90
N PRO A 211 3.72 -8.27 -13.14
CA PRO A 211 3.12 -9.53 -13.54
C PRO A 211 3.60 -10.76 -12.74
N ASP A 212 4.82 -10.71 -12.19
CA ASP A 212 5.42 -11.78 -11.38
C ASP A 212 5.00 -11.73 -9.90
N TYR A 213 4.30 -10.68 -9.47
CA TYR A 213 3.80 -10.60 -8.11
C TYR A 213 2.52 -11.43 -7.94
N PRO A 214 2.30 -12.03 -6.75
CA PRO A 214 1.00 -12.61 -6.41
C PRO A 214 -0.13 -11.59 -6.57
N ARG A 215 -1.35 -12.06 -6.85
CA ARG A 215 -2.54 -11.20 -7.00
C ARG A 215 -2.67 -10.21 -5.83
N ASP A 216 -2.50 -10.70 -4.60
CA ASP A 216 -2.50 -9.90 -3.37
C ASP A 216 -1.14 -9.96 -2.70
N TRP A 217 -0.30 -8.96 -3.00
CA TRP A 217 1.10 -8.92 -2.55
C TRP A 217 1.36 -7.85 -1.50
N THR A 218 0.43 -6.91 -1.28
CA THR A 218 0.67 -5.77 -0.40
C THR A 218 0.53 -6.18 1.08
N ALA A 219 0.95 -5.28 1.97
CA ALA A 219 0.73 -5.42 3.41
C ALA A 219 -0.59 -4.80 3.90
N GLY A 220 -1.48 -4.40 3.00
CA GLY A 220 -2.75 -3.75 3.31
C GLY A 220 -3.07 -2.57 2.39
N CYS A 221 -2.09 -2.08 1.64
CA CYS A 221 -2.29 -1.08 0.59
C CYS A 221 -3.07 -1.62 -0.61
N ILE A 222 -3.47 -0.70 -1.49
CA ILE A 222 -4.03 -0.99 -2.80
C ILE A 222 -2.91 -0.83 -3.84
N GLY A 223 -2.45 -1.94 -4.39
CA GLY A 223 -1.40 -1.96 -5.42
C GLY A 223 -1.98 -1.89 -6.83
N MET A 224 -1.40 -1.07 -7.69
CA MET A 224 -1.78 -0.90 -9.09
C MET A 224 -0.54 -0.96 -9.98
N TYR A 225 -0.72 -1.15 -11.28
CA TYR A 225 0.35 -0.90 -12.24
C TYR A 225 0.68 0.61 -12.27
N ASN A 226 1.92 0.95 -12.60
CA ASN A 226 2.34 2.35 -12.60
C ASN A 226 1.54 3.20 -13.60
N GLN A 227 1.25 2.68 -14.80
CA GLN A 227 0.47 3.44 -15.79
C GLN A 227 -0.94 3.75 -15.27
N ASP A 228 -1.58 2.77 -14.63
CA ASP A 228 -2.95 2.92 -14.11
C ASP A 228 -3.02 3.93 -12.96
N VAL A 229 -2.09 3.84 -11.99
CA VAL A 229 -2.07 4.81 -10.88
C VAL A 229 -1.68 6.20 -11.38
N GLU A 230 -0.78 6.30 -12.35
CA GLU A 230 -0.40 7.58 -12.97
C GLU A 230 -1.57 8.26 -13.66
N GLU A 231 -2.42 7.48 -14.32
CA GLU A 231 -3.63 7.97 -14.99
C GLU A 231 -4.60 8.60 -13.99
N ILE A 232 -5.02 7.87 -12.95
CA ILE A 232 -5.98 8.40 -11.96
C ILE A 232 -5.35 9.52 -11.09
N TYR A 233 -4.04 9.48 -10.85
CA TYR A 233 -3.34 10.45 -9.99
C TYR A 233 -3.50 11.89 -10.49
N LYS A 234 -3.66 12.10 -11.80
CA LYS A 234 -3.89 13.42 -12.41
C LYS A 234 -5.17 14.09 -11.89
N TYR A 235 -6.18 13.30 -11.55
CA TYR A 235 -7.54 13.75 -11.25
C TYR A 235 -7.88 13.68 -9.77
N VAL A 236 -7.21 12.80 -9.02
CA VAL A 236 -7.37 12.67 -7.57
C VAL A 236 -6.73 13.85 -6.84
N LYS A 237 -7.45 14.46 -5.90
CA LYS A 237 -6.97 15.56 -5.05
C LYS A 237 -6.94 15.12 -3.59
N ASN A 238 -6.21 15.84 -2.74
CA ASN A 238 -6.40 15.67 -1.30
C ASN A 238 -7.87 15.98 -0.96
N GLY A 239 -8.48 15.14 -0.13
CA GLY A 239 -9.91 15.17 0.17
C GLY A 239 -10.79 14.31 -0.76
N THR A 240 -10.27 13.79 -1.89
CA THR A 240 -11.02 12.86 -2.75
C THR A 240 -11.50 11.67 -1.93
N ARG A 241 -12.81 11.38 -1.97
CA ARG A 241 -13.41 10.28 -1.22
C ARG A 241 -12.96 8.94 -1.80
N VAL A 242 -12.65 8.01 -0.90
CA VAL A 242 -12.34 6.62 -1.22
C VAL A 242 -13.22 5.73 -0.36
N VAL A 243 -14.02 4.88 -0.98
CA VAL A 243 -14.81 3.86 -0.27
C VAL A 243 -14.21 2.50 -0.60
N ILE A 244 -13.95 1.69 0.42
CA ILE A 244 -13.44 0.33 0.27
C ILE A 244 -14.47 -0.61 0.89
N GLN A 245 -14.91 -1.60 0.12
CA GLN A 245 -15.85 -2.65 0.54
C GLN A 245 -15.25 -4.03 0.32
#